data_AF-A0A9P9AUE3-F1
#
_entry.id   AF-A0A9P9AUE3-F1
#
_cell.length_a   1.000
_cell.length_b   1.000
_cell.length_c   1.000
_cell.angle_alpha   90.00
_cell.angle_beta   90.00
_cell.angle_gamma   90.00
#
_symmetry.space_group_name_H-M   'P 1'
#
loop_
_entity.id
_entity.type
_entity.pdbx_description
1 polymer ?
#
loop_
_entity_poly.entity_id
_entity_poly.type
_entity_poly.pdbx_seq_one_letter_code
_entity_poly.pdbx_strand_id
1 'polypeptide(L)'
;MFFGFDGVDMRVDDALGFARDKGILIFAAMANGGIYDKAAWPARESKDAIGIHSCTEMGKKSSNFTPMPVDRNPNFMVIGEQIIAHWPTAKRGGFRDAEGTSFATPVAVTMAALILAFVNQTRCQKLREECEEKVKVKELWQNWGMTSVGEDQREADRPLFMDQSHAALGDVSGGRRGGHA
;
A
#
# COMPACT_ATOMS: atom_id res chain seq x y z
N MET A 1 11.61 -2.32 -3.31
CA MET A 1 11.90 -2.69 -4.70
C MET A 1 10.91 -1.97 -5.59
N PHE A 2 11.38 -1.10 -6.49
CA PHE A 2 10.51 -0.28 -7.37
C PHE A 2 10.41 -0.86 -8.78
N PHE A 3 10.74 -2.15 -8.91
CA PHE A 3 10.76 -2.94 -10.12
C PHE A 3 10.28 -4.36 -9.76
N GLY A 4 9.94 -5.13 -10.78
CA GLY A 4 9.59 -6.54 -10.63
C GLY A 4 9.87 -7.31 -11.91
N PHE A 5 9.57 -8.60 -11.86
CA PHE A 5 9.82 -9.58 -12.90
C PHE A 5 8.54 -10.36 -13.22
N ASP A 6 8.44 -10.88 -14.44
CA ASP A 6 7.28 -11.70 -14.86
C ASP A 6 7.27 -13.07 -14.16
N GLY A 7 8.46 -13.60 -13.86
CA GLY A 7 8.69 -14.90 -13.25
C GLY A 7 9.70 -14.86 -12.12
N VAL A 8 9.87 -16.01 -11.47
CA VAL A 8 10.81 -16.19 -10.35
C VAL A 8 12.23 -16.33 -10.88
N ASP A 9 13.17 -15.53 -10.37
CA ASP A 9 14.62 -15.77 -10.51
C ASP A 9 15.14 -16.37 -9.20
N MET A 10 15.75 -17.56 -9.27
CA MET A 10 16.17 -18.30 -8.08
C MET A 10 17.20 -17.54 -7.22
N ARG A 11 18.08 -16.73 -7.83
CA ARG A 11 19.08 -15.96 -7.06
C ARG A 11 18.41 -14.84 -6.30
N VAL A 12 17.37 -14.26 -6.89
CA VAL A 12 16.57 -13.23 -6.22
C VAL A 12 15.72 -13.89 -5.13
N ASP A 13 15.13 -15.06 -5.36
CA ASP A 13 14.35 -15.82 -4.37
C ASP A 13 15.21 -16.19 -3.15
N ASP A 14 16.43 -16.68 -3.36
CA ASP A 14 17.40 -16.97 -2.29
C ASP A 14 17.74 -15.72 -1.47
N ALA A 15 17.94 -14.58 -2.15
CA ALA A 15 18.22 -13.31 -1.48
C ALA A 15 17.02 -12.78 -0.67
N LEU A 16 15.81 -12.93 -1.20
CA LEU A 16 14.56 -12.59 -0.51
C LEU A 16 14.37 -13.49 0.72
N GLY A 17 14.64 -14.79 0.59
CA GLY A 17 14.64 -15.75 1.71
C GLY A 17 15.63 -15.37 2.80
N PHE A 18 16.88 -15.08 2.44
CA PHE A 18 17.89 -14.64 3.41
C PHE A 18 17.50 -13.34 4.12
N ALA A 19 16.95 -12.36 3.40
CA ALA A 19 16.48 -11.10 3.97
C ALA A 19 15.32 -11.33 4.96
N ARG A 20 14.35 -12.18 4.62
CA ARG A 20 13.25 -12.58 5.51
C ARG A 20 13.77 -13.23 6.79
N ASP A 21 14.71 -14.17 6.68
CA ASP A 21 15.29 -14.87 7.83
C ASP A 21 16.06 -13.92 8.77
N LYS A 22 16.50 -12.77 8.25
CA LYS A 22 17.13 -11.69 9.02
C LYS A 22 16.14 -10.66 9.57
N GLY A 23 14.83 -10.81 9.33
CA GLY A 23 13.81 -9.85 9.73
C GLY A 23 13.91 -8.53 8.97
N ILE A 24 14.33 -8.58 7.70
CA ILE A 24 14.34 -7.42 6.81
C ILE A 24 12.99 -7.36 6.09
N LEU A 25 12.29 -6.25 6.26
CA LEU A 25 11.04 -5.99 5.55
C LEU A 25 11.30 -5.70 4.07
N ILE A 26 10.53 -6.35 3.20
CA ILE A 26 10.66 -6.18 1.76
C ILE A 26 9.36 -5.62 1.22
N PHE A 27 9.43 -4.43 0.63
CA PHE A 27 8.31 -3.79 -0.04
C PHE A 27 8.54 -3.83 -1.54
N ALA A 28 7.53 -4.17 -2.33
CA ALA A 28 7.67 -4.26 -3.78
C ALA A 28 6.48 -3.64 -4.52
N ALA A 29 6.78 -2.91 -5.60
CA ALA A 29 5.78 -2.30 -6.47
C ALA A 29 5.01 -3.37 -7.26
N MET A 30 3.67 -3.28 -7.29
CA MET A 30 2.84 -4.32 -7.91
C MET A 30 2.97 -4.43 -9.42
N ALA A 31 2.89 -3.31 -10.15
CA ALA A 31 3.08 -3.15 -11.60
C ALA A 31 2.34 -1.88 -12.05
N ASN A 32 2.63 -1.41 -13.27
CA ASN A 32 1.98 -0.23 -13.87
C ASN A 32 1.26 -0.55 -15.21
N GLY A 33 1.04 -1.82 -15.55
CA GLY A 33 0.42 -2.23 -16.81
C GLY A 33 -1.12 -2.15 -16.83
N GLY A 34 -1.74 -1.73 -15.74
CA GLY A 34 -3.19 -1.63 -15.60
C GLY A 34 -3.84 -2.89 -15.04
N ILE A 35 -5.16 -2.82 -14.89
CA ILE A 35 -5.98 -3.84 -14.22
C ILE A 35 -5.90 -5.24 -14.84
N TYR A 36 -5.62 -5.34 -16.14
CA TYR A 36 -5.52 -6.62 -16.85
C TYR A 36 -4.12 -7.22 -16.83
N ASP A 37 -3.13 -6.45 -16.39
CA ASP A 37 -1.76 -6.91 -16.31
C ASP A 37 -1.54 -7.74 -15.03
N LYS A 38 -0.59 -8.67 -15.09
CA LYS A 38 -0.26 -9.48 -13.94
C LYS A 38 0.55 -8.66 -12.95
N ALA A 39 0.24 -8.82 -11.66
CA ALA A 39 1.14 -8.34 -10.63
C ALA A 39 2.53 -8.97 -10.79
N ALA A 40 3.55 -8.13 -10.68
CA ALA A 40 4.94 -8.48 -10.83
C ALA A 40 5.43 -9.29 -9.62
N TRP A 41 6.35 -10.22 -9.87
CA TRP A 41 7.11 -10.87 -8.81
C TRP A 41 8.28 -9.96 -8.37
N PRO A 42 8.64 -9.87 -7.08
CA PRO A 42 8.09 -10.60 -5.93
C PRO A 42 6.86 -9.98 -5.29
N ALA A 43 6.37 -8.83 -5.75
CA ALA A 43 5.27 -8.09 -5.11
C ALA A 43 3.99 -8.91 -4.94
N ARG A 44 3.71 -9.83 -5.86
CA ARG A 44 2.56 -10.75 -5.78
C ARG A 44 2.71 -11.91 -4.78
N GLU A 45 3.87 -12.11 -4.16
CA GLU A 45 4.13 -13.21 -3.23
C GLU A 45 4.26 -12.67 -1.80
N SER A 46 3.20 -12.80 -1.00
CA SER A 46 3.14 -12.27 0.38
C SER A 46 4.23 -12.83 1.30
N LYS A 47 4.73 -14.04 1.01
CA LYS A 47 5.86 -14.65 1.72
C LYS A 47 7.19 -13.92 1.49
N ASP A 48 7.34 -13.21 0.38
CA ASP A 48 8.62 -12.64 -0.06
C ASP A 48 8.60 -11.12 -0.01
N ALA A 49 7.46 -10.48 -0.28
CA ALA A 49 7.32 -9.03 -0.22
C ALA A 49 5.91 -8.57 0.17
N ILE A 50 5.86 -7.38 0.76
CA ILE A 50 4.64 -6.58 0.89
C ILE A 50 4.41 -5.87 -0.44
N GLY A 51 3.42 -6.35 -1.19
CA GLY A 51 3.00 -5.78 -2.47
C GLY A 51 2.29 -4.44 -2.29
N ILE A 52 2.77 -3.42 -3.00
CA ILE A 52 2.25 -2.04 -2.91
C ILE A 52 1.55 -1.63 -4.21
N HIS A 53 0.24 -1.46 -4.10
CA HIS A 53 -0.60 -0.81 -5.08
C HIS A 53 -0.53 0.71 -4.95
N SER A 54 -0.92 1.39 -6.03
CA SER A 54 -1.07 2.84 -6.06
C SER A 54 -2.53 3.25 -5.94
N CYS A 55 -2.77 4.36 -5.27
CA CYS A 55 -4.06 5.02 -5.24
C CYS A 55 -3.96 6.50 -5.59
N THR A 56 -5.12 7.06 -5.96
CA THR A 56 -5.26 8.50 -6.21
C THR A 56 -5.16 9.29 -4.91
N GLU A 57 -5.19 10.61 -5.03
CA GLU A 57 -5.38 11.51 -3.89
C GLU A 57 -6.59 11.06 -3.05
N MET A 58 -6.46 11.19 -1.73
CA MET A 58 -7.44 10.73 -0.71
C MET A 58 -7.58 9.21 -0.54
N GLY A 59 -6.86 8.38 -1.28
CA GLY A 59 -6.81 6.93 -1.07
C GLY A 59 -8.11 6.15 -1.32
N LYS A 60 -9.15 6.82 -1.85
CA LYS A 60 -10.48 6.22 -2.05
C LYS A 60 -10.58 5.32 -3.27
N LYS A 61 -9.70 5.51 -4.26
CA LYS A 61 -9.73 4.82 -5.54
C LYS A 61 -8.33 4.32 -5.90
N SER A 62 -8.24 3.07 -6.34
CA SER A 62 -7.01 2.52 -6.92
C SER A 62 -6.65 3.24 -8.22
N SER A 63 -5.37 3.44 -8.44
CA SER A 63 -4.86 3.99 -9.69
C SER A 63 -5.23 3.09 -10.87
N ASN A 64 -5.57 3.68 -12.01
CA ASN A 64 -6.01 2.90 -13.19
C ASN A 64 -4.89 2.00 -13.75
N PHE A 65 -3.63 2.35 -13.49
CA PHE A 65 -2.45 1.60 -13.93
C PHE A 65 -2.03 0.46 -12.99
N THR A 66 -2.60 0.37 -11.79
CA THR A 66 -2.25 -0.70 -10.85
C THR A 66 -3.01 -1.99 -11.22
N PRO A 67 -2.39 -3.18 -11.10
CA PRO A 67 -3.08 -4.43 -11.37
C PRO A 67 -4.21 -4.68 -10.36
N MET A 68 -5.09 -5.64 -10.67
CA MET A 68 -6.10 -6.11 -9.73
C MET A 68 -5.46 -6.66 -8.44
N PRO A 69 -6.19 -6.61 -7.31
CA PRO A 69 -5.74 -7.23 -6.06
C PRO A 69 -5.36 -8.71 -6.26
N VAL A 70 -4.33 -9.16 -5.56
CA VAL A 70 -3.94 -10.57 -5.55
C VAL A 70 -4.78 -11.30 -4.49
N ASP A 71 -5.51 -12.32 -4.93
CA ASP A 71 -6.38 -13.10 -4.06
C ASP A 71 -5.60 -13.74 -2.91
N ARG A 72 -6.21 -13.69 -1.72
CA ARG A 72 -5.67 -14.26 -0.46
C ARG A 72 -4.32 -13.68 -0.01
N ASN A 73 -3.89 -12.58 -0.62
CA ASN A 73 -2.75 -11.81 -0.15
C ASN A 73 -3.22 -10.50 0.49
N PRO A 74 -2.44 -9.97 1.44
CA PRO A 74 -2.60 -8.59 1.87
C PRO A 74 -2.38 -7.64 0.68
N ASN A 75 -3.39 -6.82 0.38
CA ASN A 75 -3.33 -5.82 -0.69
C ASN A 75 -3.25 -4.43 -0.06
N PHE A 76 -2.06 -3.85 -0.06
CA PHE A 76 -1.81 -2.49 0.44
C PHE A 76 -1.82 -1.50 -0.69
N MET A 77 -2.50 -0.38 -0.49
CA MET A 77 -2.48 0.74 -1.41
C MET A 77 -2.12 2.01 -0.64
N VAL A 78 -1.23 2.79 -1.22
CA VAL A 78 -0.85 4.12 -0.74
C VAL A 78 -0.77 5.06 -1.92
N ILE A 79 -0.78 6.36 -1.63
CA ILE A 79 -0.80 7.39 -2.66
C ILE A 79 0.43 7.22 -3.57
N GLY A 80 0.17 7.13 -4.87
CA GLY A 80 1.19 6.96 -5.89
C GLY A 80 0.91 7.72 -7.17
N GLU A 81 -0.07 8.61 -7.15
CA GLU A 81 -0.35 9.60 -8.19
C GLU A 81 -0.04 11.00 -7.67
N GLN A 82 0.33 11.91 -8.58
CA GLN A 82 0.63 13.32 -8.27
C GLN A 82 1.70 13.48 -7.17
N ILE A 83 2.71 12.60 -7.18
CA ILE A 83 3.82 12.65 -6.24
C ILE A 83 4.88 13.62 -6.75
N ILE A 84 5.21 14.64 -5.96
CA ILE A 84 6.33 15.54 -6.25
C ILE A 84 7.64 14.86 -5.88
N ALA A 85 8.38 14.39 -6.88
CA ALA A 85 9.65 13.69 -6.69
C ALA A 85 10.85 14.56 -7.07
N HIS A 86 11.93 14.44 -6.30
CA HIS A 86 13.21 15.06 -6.65
C HIS A 86 13.86 14.34 -7.84
N TRP A 87 14.29 15.10 -8.83
CA TRP A 87 14.87 14.58 -10.06
C TRP A 87 16.39 14.77 -10.09
N PRO A 88 17.17 13.80 -10.61
CA PRO A 88 18.63 13.91 -10.60
C PRO A 88 19.15 15.13 -11.36
N THR A 89 20.16 15.81 -10.81
CA THR A 89 20.79 17.00 -11.43
C THR A 89 21.33 16.71 -12.84
N ALA A 90 21.91 15.52 -13.05
CA ALA A 90 22.36 15.04 -14.36
C ALA A 90 21.23 14.95 -15.41
N LYS A 91 19.96 14.90 -14.97
CA LYS A 91 18.76 14.89 -15.80
C LYS A 91 17.97 16.21 -15.70
N ARG A 92 18.67 17.34 -15.54
CA ARG A 92 18.13 18.71 -15.37
C ARG A 92 17.54 19.03 -14.00
N GLY A 93 17.73 18.18 -13.00
CA GLY A 93 17.42 18.48 -11.60
C GLY A 93 15.95 18.83 -11.33
N GLY A 94 15.70 19.40 -10.16
CA GLY A 94 14.42 19.98 -9.76
C GLY A 94 13.42 18.96 -9.22
N PHE A 95 12.17 19.40 -9.11
CA PHE A 95 11.04 18.56 -8.71
C PHE A 95 10.13 18.30 -9.91
N ARG A 96 9.56 17.09 -9.98
CA ARG A 96 8.65 16.69 -11.05
C ARG A 96 7.48 15.91 -10.49
N ASP A 97 6.33 16.09 -11.13
CA ASP A 97 5.20 15.18 -10.95
C ASP A 97 5.58 13.79 -11.41
N ALA A 98 5.22 12.82 -10.58
CA ALA A 98 5.48 11.42 -10.81
C ALA A 98 4.29 10.57 -10.35
N GLU A 99 4.08 9.47 -11.05
CA GLU A 99 3.04 8.52 -10.76
C GLU A 99 3.52 7.09 -10.98
N GLY A 100 2.93 6.15 -10.25
CA GLY A 100 3.22 4.72 -10.37
C GLY A 100 3.25 4.01 -9.04
N THR A 101 3.11 2.68 -9.09
CA THR A 101 3.36 1.80 -7.92
C THR A 101 4.80 1.92 -7.42
N SER A 102 5.74 2.30 -8.30
CA SER A 102 7.11 2.67 -7.96
C SER A 102 7.22 3.91 -7.07
N PHE A 103 6.26 4.82 -7.12
CA PHE A 103 6.20 6.02 -6.26
C PHE A 103 5.31 5.83 -5.03
N ALA A 104 4.33 4.91 -5.10
CA ALA A 104 3.59 4.43 -3.93
C ALA A 104 4.49 3.66 -2.94
N THR A 105 5.36 2.79 -3.45
CA THR A 105 6.24 1.94 -2.64
C THR A 105 7.12 2.71 -1.62
N PRO A 106 7.86 3.78 -1.98
CA PRO A 106 8.67 4.50 -1.00
C PRO A 106 7.82 5.22 0.06
N VAL A 107 6.57 5.59 -0.25
CA VAL A 107 5.63 6.12 0.73
C VAL A 107 5.29 5.04 1.77
N ALA A 108 4.95 3.82 1.33
CA ALA A 108 4.69 2.69 2.23
C ALA A 108 5.92 2.33 3.09
N VAL A 109 7.12 2.31 2.48
CA VAL A 109 8.38 2.07 3.20
C VAL A 109 8.58 3.11 4.31
N THR A 110 8.29 4.38 4.01
CA THR A 110 8.41 5.47 4.98
C THR A 110 7.41 5.31 6.12
N MET A 111 6.16 4.95 5.84
CA MET A 111 5.15 4.67 6.86
C MET A 111 5.60 3.53 7.79
N ALA A 112 6.10 2.42 7.23
CA ALA A 112 6.61 1.30 8.02
C ALA A 112 7.81 1.69 8.87
N ALA A 113 8.74 2.48 8.32
CA ALA A 113 9.89 2.99 9.06
C ALA A 113 9.46 3.89 10.24
N LEU A 114 8.44 4.73 10.05
CA LEU A 114 7.88 5.56 11.12
C LEU A 114 7.20 4.73 12.20
N ILE A 115 6.45 3.69 11.83
CA ILE A 115 5.86 2.73 12.79
C ILE A 115 6.98 2.07 13.61
N LEU A 116 8.01 1.53 12.95
CA LEU A 116 9.15 0.91 13.62
C LEU A 116 9.89 1.88 14.53
N ALA A 117 10.10 3.13 14.10
CA ALA A 117 10.74 4.16 14.91
C ALA A 117 9.91 4.50 16.15
N PHE A 118 8.59 4.59 15.98
CA PHE A 118 7.65 4.89 17.07
C PHE A 118 7.65 3.80 18.13
N VAL A 119 7.49 2.53 17.75
CA VAL A 119 7.43 1.40 18.70
C VAL A 119 8.77 1.11 19.37
N ASN A 120 9.89 1.45 18.74
CA ASN A 120 11.23 1.27 19.31
C ASN A 120 11.73 2.49 20.10
N GLN A 121 10.91 3.54 20.23
CA GLN A 121 11.31 4.73 20.98
C GLN A 121 11.47 4.42 22.48
N THR A 122 12.63 4.76 23.05
CA THR A 122 12.95 4.49 24.46
C THR A 122 12.54 5.61 25.42
N ARG A 123 12.13 6.77 24.89
CA ARG A 123 11.82 7.96 25.69
C ARG A 123 10.47 7.93 26.42
N CYS A 124 9.52 7.11 25.96
CA CYS A 124 8.18 7.00 26.57
C CYS A 124 7.84 5.53 26.86
N GLN A 125 8.29 5.01 28.01
CA GLN A 125 8.04 3.61 28.41
C GLN A 125 6.56 3.25 28.47
N LYS A 126 5.72 4.15 29.01
CA LYS A 126 4.27 3.93 29.12
C LYS A 126 3.60 3.70 27.76
N LEU A 127 3.93 4.51 26.75
CA LEU A 127 3.38 4.34 25.39
C LEU A 127 3.85 3.03 24.76
N ARG A 128 5.08 2.60 25.08
CA ARG A 128 5.62 1.34 24.58
C ARG A 128 4.88 0.14 25.16
N GLU A 129 4.62 0.14 26.47
CA GLU A 129 3.82 -0.90 27.14
C GLU A 129 2.41 -0.98 26.53
N GLU A 130 1.75 0.16 26.35
CA GLU A 130 0.44 0.24 25.68
C GLU A 130 0.48 -0.27 24.22
N CYS A 131 1.60 -0.07 23.51
CA CYS A 131 1.78 -0.62 22.16
C CYS A 131 2.01 -2.13 22.17
N GLU A 132 2.80 -2.64 23.11
CA GLU A 132 3.09 -4.07 23.27
C GLU A 132 1.83 -4.88 23.65
N GLU A 133 0.83 -4.25 24.28
CA GLU A 133 -0.50 -4.85 24.52
C GLU A 133 -1.33 -5.02 23.25
N LYS A 134 -1.18 -4.11 22.28
CA LYS A 134 -2.01 -4.05 21.07
C LYS A 134 -1.37 -4.70 19.86
N VAL A 135 -0.04 -4.66 19.79
CA VAL A 135 0.73 -5.12 18.64
C VAL A 135 1.91 -5.94 19.13
N LYS A 136 2.13 -7.08 18.49
CA LYS A 136 3.31 -7.90 18.75
C LYS A 136 4.53 -7.24 18.11
N VAL A 137 5.17 -6.33 18.85
CA VAL A 137 6.28 -5.48 18.36
C VAL A 137 7.41 -6.26 17.68
N LYS A 138 7.72 -7.47 18.16
CA LYS A 138 8.74 -8.34 17.54
C LYS A 138 8.35 -8.82 16.14
N GLU A 139 7.05 -9.05 15.90
CA GLU A 139 6.54 -9.53 14.61
C GLU A 139 6.50 -8.41 13.56
N LEU A 140 6.58 -7.13 13.94
CA LEU A 140 6.64 -6.00 13.00
C LEU A 140 7.86 -6.02 12.07
N TRP A 141 8.90 -6.78 12.42
CA TRP A 141 10.07 -7.00 11.57
C TRP A 141 9.86 -8.12 10.53
N GLN A 142 8.68 -8.73 10.51
CA GLN A 142 8.27 -9.71 9.53
C GLN A 142 7.22 -9.09 8.61
N ASN A 143 7.23 -9.46 7.32
CA ASN A 143 6.26 -8.94 6.36
C ASN A 143 4.83 -9.10 6.89
N TRP A 144 4.46 -10.30 7.33
CA TRP A 144 3.13 -10.59 7.89
C TRP A 144 2.76 -9.71 9.11
N GLY A 145 3.67 -9.53 10.07
CA GLY A 145 3.38 -8.73 11.25
C GLY A 145 3.31 -7.23 10.95
N MET A 146 4.08 -6.73 9.98
CA MET A 146 3.92 -5.35 9.51
C MET A 146 2.58 -5.17 8.79
N THR A 147 2.14 -6.17 8.00
CA THR A 147 0.86 -6.08 7.28
C THR A 147 -0.36 -6.09 8.20
N SER A 148 -0.29 -6.78 9.34
CA SER A 148 -1.44 -6.85 10.27
C SER A 148 -1.83 -5.48 10.85
N VAL A 149 -0.88 -4.53 10.95
CA VAL A 149 -1.15 -3.16 11.43
C VAL A 149 -2.25 -2.46 10.59
N GLY A 150 -2.29 -2.72 9.28
CA GLY A 150 -3.29 -2.13 8.40
C GLY A 150 -4.59 -2.92 8.29
N GLU A 151 -4.62 -4.18 8.74
CA GLU A 151 -5.83 -5.00 8.75
C GLU A 151 -6.73 -4.66 9.93
N ASP A 152 -6.15 -4.43 11.11
CA ASP A 152 -6.90 -4.00 12.31
C ASP A 152 -7.57 -2.63 12.10
N GLN A 153 -6.94 -1.74 11.34
CA GLN A 153 -7.51 -0.44 10.99
C GLN A 153 -8.74 -0.57 10.07
N ARG A 154 -8.78 -1.55 9.16
CA ARG A 154 -9.95 -1.80 8.30
C ARG A 154 -11.17 -2.26 9.10
N GLU A 155 -10.97 -3.06 10.14
CA GLU A 155 -12.07 -3.48 11.00
C GLU A 155 -12.57 -2.32 11.87
N ALA A 156 -11.67 -1.47 12.36
CA ALA A 156 -12.02 -0.25 13.08
C ALA A 156 -12.78 0.78 12.21
N ASP A 157 -12.43 0.90 10.93
CA ASP A 157 -13.04 1.85 9.99
C ASP A 157 -14.24 1.26 9.21
N ARG A 158 -14.55 -0.03 9.37
CA ARG A 158 -15.70 -0.70 8.74
C ARG A 158 -17.04 0.07 8.90
N PRO A 159 -17.35 0.73 10.04
CA PRO A 159 -18.56 1.54 10.16
C PRO A 159 -18.56 2.78 9.25
N LEU A 160 -17.40 3.40 9.02
CA LEU A 160 -17.25 4.62 8.20
C LEU A 160 -17.37 4.34 6.69
N PHE A 161 -16.92 3.16 6.24
CA PHE A 161 -17.03 2.77 4.84
C PHE A 161 -18.44 2.29 4.44
N MET A 162 -19.19 1.70 5.38
CA MET A 162 -20.58 1.27 5.15
C MET A 162 -21.53 2.48 4.98
N ASP A 163 -21.34 3.55 5.74
CA ASP A 163 -22.18 4.76 5.69
C ASP A 163 -22.10 5.49 4.34
N GLN A 164 -20.93 5.49 3.69
CA GLN A 164 -20.75 6.13 2.37
C GLN A 164 -21.35 5.32 1.22
N SER A 165 -21.63 4.03 1.41
CA SER A 165 -22.22 3.18 0.37
C SER A 165 -23.74 3.40 0.20
N HIS A 166 -24.41 3.88 1.25
CA HIS A 166 -25.83 4.27 1.20
C HIS A 166 -26.07 5.67 0.63
N ALA A 167 -25.06 6.55 0.65
CA ALA A 167 -25.16 7.89 0.07
C ALA A 167 -25.08 7.94 -1.47
N ALA A 168 -24.59 6.87 -2.12
CA ALA A 168 -24.35 6.84 -3.57
C ALA A 168 -25.53 6.30 -4.41
N LEU A 169 -26.64 5.86 -3.78
CA LEU A 169 -27.80 5.26 -4.49
C LEU A 169 -29.09 6.09 -4.42
N GLY A 170 -29.02 7.34 -3.97
CA GLY A 170 -30.21 8.15 -3.68
C GLY A 170 -30.26 9.50 -4.38
N ASP A 171 -30.08 9.59 -5.71
CA ASP A 171 -30.61 10.74 -6.46
C ASP A 171 -30.71 10.49 -7.99
N VAL A 172 -31.63 9.62 -8.42
CA VAL A 172 -32.11 9.61 -9.81
C VAL A 172 -33.63 9.39 -9.81
N SER A 173 -34.38 10.37 -9.32
CA SER A 173 -35.82 10.45 -9.59
C SER A 173 -36.31 11.90 -9.63
N GLY A 174 -35.79 12.65 -10.61
CA GLY A 174 -36.26 13.99 -10.92
C GLY A 174 -36.38 14.20 -12.42
N GLY A 175 -37.56 13.95 -13.00
CA GLY A 175 -37.84 14.44 -14.35
C GLY A 175 -38.93 13.72 -15.13
N ARG A 176 -40.16 14.28 -15.07
CA ARG A 176 -41.10 14.55 -16.18
C ARG A 176 -42.55 14.25 -15.81
N ARG A 177 -43.30 15.32 -15.52
CA ARG A 177 -44.70 15.44 -15.93
C ARG A 177 -44.87 16.82 -16.57
N GLY A 178 -44.78 16.85 -17.90
CA GLY A 178 -45.32 17.95 -18.68
C GLY A 178 -46.81 17.73 -18.84
N GLY A 179 -47.60 18.70 -18.42
CA GLY A 179 -48.99 18.84 -18.83
C GLY A 179 -49.11 20.16 -19.58
N HIS A 180 -49.71 20.14 -20.76
CA HIS A 180 -50.66 21.16 -21.20
C HIS A 180 -51.51 20.58 -22.35
N ALA A 181 -52.79 20.90 -22.23
CA ALA A 181 -53.83 20.73 -23.23
C ALA A 181 -53.63 21.72 -24.39
#